data_AF-A0A7K8GQV2-F1
#
_entry.id   AF-A0A7K8GQV2-F1
#
_cell.length_a   1.000
_cell.length_b   1.000
_cell.length_c   1.000
_cell.angle_alpha   90.00
_cell.angle_beta   90.00
_cell.angle_gamma   90.00
#
_symmetry.space_group_name_H-M   'P 1'
#
loop_
_entity.id
_entity.type
_entity.pdbx_description
1 polymer ?
#
loop_
_entity_poly.entity_id
_entity_poly.type
_entity_poly.pdbx_seq_one_letter_code
_entity_poly.pdbx_strand_id
1 'polypeptide(L)'
;MDSEVDEVAQVLLQMVCSPSKLIQKAAREAVGIMVENVTPAQAMTALMESGLQSHHVQVWKCAAEHLLALMQKFGGKKLAGSAARVGRLIQMAVKLIQDKDTRHYGCEMVQMLMTYQKPKRLLEQSVSTCDM
;
A
#
# COMPACT_ATOMS: atom_id res chain seq x y z
N MET A 1 8.19 15.41 -7.90
CA MET A 1 8.11 13.95 -7.76
C MET A 1 9.54 13.47 -7.75
N ASP A 2 9.85 12.53 -6.86
CA ASP A 2 11.22 12.04 -6.67
C ASP A 2 11.46 10.94 -7.70
N SER A 3 11.92 11.34 -8.89
CA SER A 3 11.97 10.50 -10.11
C SER A 3 12.67 9.17 -9.86
N GLU A 4 13.66 9.16 -8.97
CA GLU A 4 14.44 7.97 -8.63
C GLU A 4 13.58 6.90 -7.94
N VAL A 5 12.71 7.28 -7.00
CA VAL A 5 11.86 6.33 -6.28
C VAL A 5 10.83 5.70 -7.22
N ASP A 6 10.27 6.51 -8.12
CA ASP A 6 9.29 6.05 -9.10
C ASP A 6 9.93 5.08 -10.11
N GLU A 7 11.14 5.38 -10.59
CA GLU A 7 11.93 4.50 -11.47
C GLU A 7 12.31 3.19 -10.79
N VAL A 8 12.82 3.26 -9.54
CA VAL A 8 13.19 2.06 -8.77
C VAL A 8 11.97 1.18 -8.52
N ALA A 9 10.85 1.76 -8.11
CA ALA A 9 9.61 1.02 -7.90
C ALA A 9 9.15 0.32 -9.19
N GLN A 10 9.20 1.02 -10.32
CA GLN A 10 8.82 0.46 -11.61
C GLN A 10 9.69 -0.73 -12.00
N VAL A 11 11.02 -0.59 -11.93
CA VAL A 11 11.97 -1.66 -12.27
C VAL A 11 11.77 -2.87 -11.37
N LEU A 12 11.72 -2.66 -10.05
CA LEU A 12 11.57 -3.76 -9.10
C LEU A 12 10.25 -4.50 -9.31
N LEU A 13 9.15 -3.78 -9.51
CA LEU A 13 7.84 -4.39 -9.74
C LEU A 13 7.78 -5.17 -11.05
N GLN A 14 8.43 -4.71 -12.12
CA GLN A 14 8.56 -5.51 -13.36
C GLN A 14 9.32 -6.82 -13.11
N MET A 15 10.37 -6.79 -12.28
CA MET A 15 11.16 -7.97 -11.94
C MET A 15 10.41 -8.99 -11.08
N VAL A 16 9.33 -8.59 -10.39
CA VAL A 16 8.42 -9.53 -9.70
C VAL A 16 7.72 -10.47 -10.69
N CYS A 17 7.62 -10.11 -11.97
CA CYS A 17 7.09 -10.96 -13.03
C CYS A 17 8.16 -11.86 -13.69
N SER A 18 9.38 -11.88 -13.17
CA SER A 18 10.43 -12.76 -13.68
C SER A 18 10.00 -14.23 -13.60
N PRO A 19 10.29 -15.06 -14.63
CA PRO A 19 10.08 -16.51 -14.56
C PRO A 19 11.01 -17.18 -13.54
N SER A 20 12.12 -16.54 -13.18
CA SER A 20 13.03 -17.04 -12.15
C SER A 20 12.46 -16.74 -10.77
N LYS A 21 12.15 -17.80 -10.01
CA LYS A 21 11.68 -17.68 -8.61
C LYS A 21 12.68 -16.94 -7.71
N LEU A 22 13.97 -17.07 -7.98
CA LEU A 22 15.02 -16.37 -7.24
C LEU A 22 14.95 -14.85 -7.49
N ILE A 23 14.84 -14.45 -8.75
CA ILE A 23 14.72 -13.04 -9.14
C ILE A 23 13.42 -12.46 -8.61
N GLN A 24 12.31 -13.19 -8.77
CA GLN A 24 11.01 -12.77 -8.24
C GLN A 24 11.06 -12.54 -6.72
N LYS A 25 11.68 -13.46 -5.97
CA LYS A 25 11.82 -13.32 -4.51
C LYS A 25 12.69 -12.12 -4.14
N ALA A 26 13.86 -11.98 -4.76
CA ALA A 26 14.77 -10.85 -4.52
C ALA A 26 14.12 -9.51 -4.86
N ALA A 27 13.35 -9.44 -5.96
CA ALA A 27 12.61 -8.25 -6.34
C ALA A 27 11.57 -7.86 -5.30
N ARG A 28 10.79 -8.83 -4.77
CA ARG A 28 9.81 -8.57 -3.70
C ARG A 28 10.47 -8.05 -2.43
N GLU A 29 11.60 -8.64 -2.03
CA GLU A 29 12.37 -8.19 -0.85
C GLU A 29 12.91 -6.77 -1.07
N ALA A 30 13.42 -6.47 -2.27
CA ALA A 30 13.91 -5.14 -2.63
C ALA A 30 12.78 -4.08 -2.63
N VAL A 31 11.56 -4.43 -3.06
CA VAL A 31 10.40 -3.52 -2.93
C VAL A 31 10.14 -3.21 -1.45
N GLY A 32 10.21 -4.20 -0.57
CA GLY A 32 10.08 -4.00 0.87
C GLY A 32 11.11 -3.03 1.43
N ILE A 33 12.39 -3.25 1.10
CA ILE A 33 13.49 -2.37 1.52
C ILE A 33 13.27 -0.95 1.00
N MET A 34 12.90 -0.78 -0.26
CA MET A 34 12.61 0.55 -0.83
C MET A 34 11.51 1.26 -0.03
N VAL A 35 10.41 0.57 0.25
CA VAL A 35 9.27 1.12 1.01
C VAL A 35 9.67 1.56 2.42
N GLU A 36 10.60 0.85 3.06
CA GLU A 36 11.08 1.19 4.40
C GLU A 36 12.01 2.41 4.42
N ASN A 37 12.67 2.72 3.30
CA ASN A 37 13.71 3.77 3.23
C ASN A 37 13.23 5.10 2.65
N VAL A 38 11.99 5.19 2.16
CA VAL A 38 11.40 6.44 1.64
C VAL A 38 10.24 6.92 2.51
N THR A 39 9.76 8.14 2.29
CA THR A 39 8.59 8.61 3.05
C THR A 39 7.35 7.78 2.69
N PRO A 40 6.42 7.53 3.64
CA PRO A 40 5.23 6.73 3.37
C PRO A 40 4.37 7.27 2.22
N ALA A 41 4.36 8.61 2.05
CA ALA A 41 3.64 9.27 0.97
C ALA A 41 4.31 9.01 -0.39
N GLN A 42 5.64 9.01 -0.47
CA GLN A 42 6.40 8.67 -1.69
C GLN A 42 6.21 7.19 -2.03
N ALA A 43 6.40 6.28 -1.06
CA ALA A 43 6.20 4.84 -1.27
C ALA A 43 4.79 4.55 -1.81
N MET A 44 3.77 5.16 -1.23
CA MET A 44 2.39 4.99 -1.70
C MET A 44 2.22 5.47 -3.15
N THR A 45 2.71 6.66 -3.48
CA THR A 45 2.59 7.20 -4.85
C THR A 45 3.30 6.29 -5.86
N ALA A 46 4.56 5.94 -5.61
CA ALA A 46 5.37 5.11 -6.51
C ALA A 46 4.73 3.73 -6.74
N LEU A 47 4.25 3.07 -5.68
CA LEU A 47 3.56 1.78 -5.78
C LEU A 47 2.22 1.87 -6.50
N MET A 48 1.45 2.94 -6.29
CA MET A 48 0.18 3.15 -6.98
C MET A 48 0.40 3.39 -8.47
N GLU A 49 1.36 4.23 -8.84
CA GLU A 49 1.63 4.59 -10.24
C GLU A 49 2.21 3.39 -11.01
N SER A 50 3.22 2.74 -10.43
CA SER A 50 3.85 1.55 -11.03
C SER A 50 2.91 0.34 -11.08
N GLY A 51 2.09 0.16 -10.03
CA GLY A 51 1.08 -0.90 -9.99
C GLY A 51 -0.02 -0.69 -11.03
N LEU A 52 -0.58 0.52 -11.14
CA LEU A 52 -1.68 0.82 -12.06
C LEU A 52 -1.34 0.60 -13.53
N GLN A 53 -0.09 0.84 -13.92
CA GLN A 53 0.39 0.69 -15.30
C GLN A 53 0.63 -0.76 -15.72
N SER A 54 0.71 -1.71 -14.78
CA SER A 54 1.01 -3.11 -15.11
C SER A 54 -0.24 -3.95 -15.40
N HIS A 55 -0.13 -4.84 -16.41
CA HIS A 55 -1.15 -5.84 -16.74
C HIS A 55 -0.94 -7.18 -16.03
N HIS A 56 0.16 -7.36 -15.31
CA HIS A 56 0.48 -8.63 -14.65
C HIS A 56 -0.05 -8.68 -13.22
N VAL A 57 -0.83 -9.72 -12.92
CA VAL A 57 -1.45 -9.91 -11.59
C VAL A 57 -0.41 -9.98 -10.46
N GLN A 58 0.78 -10.49 -10.75
CA GLN A 58 1.87 -10.60 -9.75
C GLN A 58 2.45 -9.24 -9.34
N VAL A 59 2.53 -8.29 -10.27
CA VAL A 59 2.90 -6.89 -9.96
C VAL A 59 1.85 -6.27 -9.07
N TRP A 60 0.57 -6.42 -9.43
CA TRP A 60 -0.55 -5.91 -8.66
C TRP A 60 -0.58 -6.47 -7.24
N LYS A 61 -0.37 -7.79 -7.10
CA LYS A 61 -0.31 -8.46 -5.81
C LYS A 61 0.82 -7.91 -4.94
N CYS A 62 2.02 -7.79 -5.49
CA CYS A 62 3.17 -7.26 -4.75
C CYS A 62 2.95 -5.80 -4.32
N ALA A 63 2.47 -4.95 -5.22
CA ALA A 63 2.16 -3.56 -4.88
C ALA A 63 1.06 -3.47 -3.82
N ALA A 64 0.00 -4.27 -3.94
CA ALA A 64 -1.12 -4.30 -2.99
C ALA A 64 -0.69 -4.77 -1.60
N GLU A 65 0.17 -5.77 -1.49
CA GLU A 65 0.73 -6.27 -0.23
C GLU A 65 1.46 -5.15 0.53
N HIS A 66 2.37 -4.44 -0.16
CA HIS A 66 3.13 -3.35 0.44
C HIS A 66 2.27 -2.12 0.75
N LEU A 67 1.31 -1.79 -0.12
CA LEU A 67 0.36 -0.71 0.12
C LEU A 67 -0.54 -1.00 1.33
N LEU A 68 -1.04 -2.23 1.45
CA LEU A 68 -1.85 -2.63 2.60
C LEU A 68 -1.03 -2.53 3.89
N ALA A 69 0.21 -3.01 3.90
CA ALA A 69 1.10 -2.90 5.05
C ALA A 69 1.34 -1.43 5.47
N LEU A 70 1.57 -0.53 4.50
CA LEU A 70 1.66 0.91 4.76
C LEU A 70 0.36 1.48 5.33
N MET A 71 -0.79 1.10 4.78
CA MET A 71 -2.10 1.53 5.26
C MET A 71 -2.38 1.03 6.68
N GLN A 72 -2.02 -0.21 7.00
CA GLN A 72 -2.09 -0.79 8.35
C GLN A 72 -1.22 -0.02 9.34
N LYS A 73 0.01 0.34 8.95
CA LYS A 73 0.97 1.05 9.81
C LYS A 73 0.59 2.51 10.07
N PHE A 74 0.19 3.25 9.04
CA PHE A 74 -0.01 4.70 9.13
C PHE A 74 -1.48 5.13 9.16
N GLY A 75 -2.40 4.21 8.86
CA GLY A 75 -3.82 4.45 8.67
C GLY A 75 -4.13 4.91 7.25
N GLY A 76 -5.03 4.21 6.55
CA GLY A 76 -5.33 4.42 5.14
C GLY A 76 -5.63 5.88 4.75
N LYS A 77 -6.55 6.55 5.45
CA LYS A 77 -6.90 7.96 5.16
C LYS A 77 -5.75 8.93 5.45
N LYS A 78 -4.96 8.68 6.50
CA LYS A 78 -3.83 9.53 6.88
C LYS A 78 -2.69 9.41 5.88
N LEU A 79 -2.40 8.18 5.46
CA LEU A 79 -1.45 7.89 4.40
C LEU A 79 -1.88 8.54 3.08
N ALA A 80 -3.15 8.38 2.73
CA ALA A 80 -3.73 8.98 1.54
C ALA A 80 -3.68 10.51 1.58
N GLY A 81 -3.88 11.15 2.74
CA GLY A 81 -3.64 12.59 2.97
C GLY A 81 -4.44 13.59 2.09
N SER A 82 -5.25 13.14 1.13
CA SER A 82 -6.15 13.96 0.33
C SER A 82 -7.30 13.12 -0.24
N ALA A 83 -8.46 13.75 -0.48
CA ALA A 83 -9.64 13.06 -1.03
C ALA A 83 -9.36 12.45 -2.42
N ALA A 84 -8.57 13.14 -3.25
CA ALA A 84 -8.16 12.64 -4.56
C ALA A 84 -7.33 11.34 -4.46
N ARG A 85 -6.40 11.26 -3.49
CA ARG A 85 -5.60 10.04 -3.26
C ARG A 85 -6.43 8.91 -2.67
N VAL A 86 -7.38 9.21 -1.78
CA VAL A 86 -8.37 8.24 -1.30
C VAL A 86 -9.19 7.65 -2.47
N GLY A 87 -9.67 8.50 -3.39
CA GLY A 87 -10.41 8.04 -4.57
C GLY A 87 -9.60 7.08 -5.45
N ARG A 88 -8.32 7.39 -5.70
CA ARG A 88 -7.42 6.49 -6.45
C ARG A 88 -7.17 5.17 -5.73
N LEU A 89 -7.01 5.18 -4.41
CA LEU A 89 -6.86 3.94 -3.62
C LEU A 89 -8.13 3.09 -3.67
N ILE A 90 -9.32 3.71 -3.63
CA ILE A 90 -10.59 2.99 -3.81
C ILE A 90 -10.65 2.34 -5.19
N GLN A 91 -10.29 3.06 -6.26
CA GLN A 91 -10.26 2.49 -7.62
C GLN A 91 -9.31 1.28 -7.71
N MET A 92 -8.11 1.40 -7.13
CA MET A 92 -7.16 0.30 -7.07
C MET A 92 -7.72 -0.89 -6.28
N ALA A 93 -8.31 -0.64 -5.11
CA ALA A 93 -8.90 -1.67 -4.28
C ALA A 93 -10.07 -2.39 -4.97
N VAL A 94 -10.93 -1.66 -5.69
CA VAL A 94 -12.00 -2.25 -6.51
C VAL A 94 -11.44 -3.17 -7.59
N LYS A 95 -10.34 -2.79 -8.25
CA LYS A 95 -9.68 -3.66 -9.23
C LYS A 95 -9.10 -4.91 -8.57
N LEU A 96 -8.52 -4.81 -7.37
CA LEU A 96 -8.03 -5.96 -6.60
C LEU A 96 -9.15 -6.93 -6.17
N ILE A 97 -10.35 -6.43 -5.87
CA ILE A 97 -11.51 -7.25 -5.45
C ILE A 97 -12.00 -8.18 -6.57
N GLN A 98 -11.82 -7.78 -7.83
CA GLN A 98 -12.25 -8.55 -9.00
C GLN A 98 -11.42 -9.83 -9.21
N ASP A 99 -10.15 -9.82 -8.81
CA ASP A 99 -9.27 -10.98 -8.90
C ASP A 99 -9.31 -11.81 -7.60
N LYS A 100 -9.46 -13.13 -7.71
CA LYS A 100 -9.62 -14.02 -6.55
C LYS A 100 -8.38 -14.03 -5.65
N ASP A 101 -7.18 -13.95 -6.22
CA ASP A 101 -5.92 -14.04 -5.49
C ASP A 101 -5.55 -12.72 -4.81
N THR A 102 -6.11 -11.60 -5.29
CA THR A 102 -5.90 -10.28 -4.68
C THR A 102 -7.09 -9.71 -3.93
N ARG A 103 -8.23 -10.41 -3.91
CA ARG A 103 -9.48 -9.93 -3.32
C ARG A 103 -9.35 -9.48 -1.86
N HIS A 104 -8.61 -10.26 -1.07
CA HIS A 104 -8.41 -9.96 0.36
C HIS A 104 -7.77 -8.59 0.57
N TYR A 105 -6.71 -8.25 -0.19
CA TYR A 105 -6.06 -6.94 -0.09
C TYR A 105 -7.03 -5.81 -0.43
N GLY A 106 -7.78 -5.95 -1.51
CA GLY A 106 -8.76 -4.95 -1.92
C GLY A 106 -9.86 -4.74 -0.87
N CYS A 107 -10.41 -5.81 -0.30
CA CYS A 107 -11.40 -5.72 0.76
C CYS A 107 -10.87 -5.00 2.00
N GLU A 108 -9.67 -5.36 2.48
CA GLU A 108 -9.06 -4.69 3.64
C GLU A 108 -8.75 -3.22 3.36
N MET A 109 -8.21 -2.90 2.19
CA MET A 109 -7.94 -1.52 1.80
C MET A 109 -9.22 -0.68 1.82
N VAL A 110 -10.33 -1.18 1.25
CA VAL A 110 -11.63 -0.49 1.31
C VAL A 110 -12.08 -0.34 2.75
N GLN A 111 -12.00 -1.38 3.57
CA GLN A 111 -12.36 -1.30 4.99
C GLN A 111 -11.54 -0.21 5.70
N MET A 112 -10.24 -0.15 5.50
CA MET A 112 -9.37 0.88 6.10
C MET A 112 -9.65 2.30 5.58
N LEU A 113 -10.16 2.43 4.35
CA LEU A 113 -10.56 3.71 3.76
C LEU A 113 -11.99 4.12 4.13
N MET A 114 -12.86 3.18 4.48
CA MET A 114 -14.23 3.48 4.90
C MET A 114 -14.31 3.69 6.42
N THR A 115 -13.63 2.86 7.20
CA THR A 115 -13.65 2.95 8.67
C THR A 115 -12.90 4.20 9.15
N TYR A 116 -13.65 5.21 9.60
CA TYR A 116 -13.08 6.30 10.39
C TYR A 116 -13.06 5.87 11.86
N GLN A 117 -12.02 5.18 12.30
CA GLN A 117 -11.75 5.04 13.73
C GLN A 117 -10.28 5.26 14.01
N LYS A 118 -10.00 6.24 14.89
CA LYS A 118 -8.81 6.20 15.76
C LYS A 118 -9.06 5.05 16.75
N PRO A 119 -8.35 3.91 16.69
CA PRO A 119 -8.51 2.87 17.70
C PRO A 119 -7.40 2.93 18.76
N LYS A 120 -6.85 4.13 19.03
CA LYS A 120 -5.84 4.32 20.11
C LYS A 120 -5.99 5.62 20.91
N ARG A 121 -6.45 6.74 20.32
CA ARG A 121 -6.55 8.01 21.07
C ARG A 121 -7.73 8.09 22.05
N LEU A 122 -8.76 7.26 21.89
CA LEU A 122 -9.87 7.23 22.85
C LEU A 122 -9.53 6.40 24.09
N LEU A 123 -8.64 5.41 23.96
CA LEU A 123 -8.14 4.63 25.10
C LEU A 123 -7.14 5.44 25.95
N GLU A 124 -6.28 6.24 25.32
CA GLU A 124 -5.37 7.14 26.06
C GLU A 124 -6.11 8.27 26.78
N GLN A 125 -7.24 8.74 26.23
CA GLN A 125 -8.07 9.76 26.88
C GLN A 125 -8.90 9.20 28.04
N SER A 126 -9.33 7.93 28.01
CA SER A 126 -10.06 7.31 29.12
C SER A 126 -9.15 6.88 30.28
N VAL A 127 -7.86 6.64 30.02
CA VAL A 127 -6.89 6.34 31.10
C VAL A 127 -6.46 7.62 31.82
N SER A 128 -6.38 8.76 31.12
CA SER A 128 -5.99 10.05 31.71
C SER A 128 -7.06 10.73 32.56
N THR A 129 -8.34 10.33 32.46
CA THR A 129 -9.45 10.93 33.24
C THR A 129 -9.86 10.12 34.47
N CYS A 130 -9.22 8.98 34.74
CA CYS A 130 -9.49 8.17 35.93
C CYS A 130 -8.61 8.49 37.15
N ASP A 131 -7.68 9.46 37.04
CA ASP A 131 -6.79 9.90 38.14
C ASP A 131 -7.05 11.36 38.58
N MET A 132 -8.31 11.79 38.66
CA MET A 132 -8.71 13.02 39.37
C MET A 132 -9.89 12.80 40.30
#